data_AF-A0A917PDK0-F1
#
_entry.id   AF-A0A917PDK0-F1
#
_cell.length_a   1.000
_cell.length_b   1.000
_cell.length_c   1.000
_cell.angle_alpha   90.00
_cell.angle_beta   90.00
_cell.angle_gamma   90.00
#
_symmetry.space_group_name_H-M   'P 1'
#
loop_
_entity.id
_entity.type
_entity.pdbx_description
1 polymer ?
#
loop_
_entity_poly.entity_id
_entity_poly.type
_entity_poly.pdbx_seq_one_letter_code
_entity_poly.pdbx_strand_id
1 'polypeptide(L)'
;MELHLTFDAWDRFQESLYERGDRLDLREPGGTYARDERVDVWVLSAHAEALYSQDIDPDVWETLSDLDLEAADEESGWALIRDFYLERGGVLVRIGDGVSADDREEWIFSEGLSTRLRLADHAD
;
A
#
# COMPACT_ATOMS: atom_id res chain seq x y z
N MET A 1 8.99 -0.60 -8.85
CA MET A 1 9.84 0.29 -8.03
C MET A 1 9.63 -0.08 -6.57
N GLU A 2 10.63 0.09 -5.70
CA GLU A 2 10.52 -0.22 -4.27
C GLU A 2 10.86 1.02 -3.43
N LEU A 3 10.07 1.27 -2.40
CA LEU A 3 10.23 2.37 -1.44
C LEU A 3 10.24 1.79 -0.02
N HIS A 4 11.10 2.35 0.84
CA HIS A 4 11.18 1.98 2.25
C HIS A 4 10.77 3.18 3.10
N LEU A 5 9.79 2.97 3.97
CA LEU A 5 9.29 3.96 4.91
C LEU A 5 9.48 3.43 6.32
N THR A 6 9.87 4.30 7.26
CA THR A 6 9.64 4.03 8.68
C THR A 6 8.15 4.05 9.00
N PHE A 7 7.73 3.42 10.11
CA PHE A 7 6.35 3.54 10.61
C PHE A 7 5.94 5.02 10.80
N ASP A 8 6.82 5.87 11.33
CA ASP A 8 6.57 7.31 11.47
C ASP A 8 6.41 8.03 10.11
N ALA A 9 7.11 7.59 9.06
CA ALA A 9 6.92 8.13 7.72
C ALA A 9 5.60 7.67 7.10
N TRP A 10 5.23 6.41 7.34
CA TRP A 10 3.95 5.83 6.91
C TRP A 10 2.75 6.52 7.56
N ASP A 11 2.80 6.76 8.87
CA ASP A 11 1.73 7.47 9.59
C ASP A 11 1.58 8.90 9.07
N ARG A 12 2.69 9.64 8.89
CA ARG A 12 2.66 10.98 8.31
C ARG A 12 2.14 10.98 6.87
N PHE A 13 2.47 9.96 6.09
CA PHE A 13 1.91 9.77 4.76
C PHE A 13 0.40 9.63 4.84
N GLN A 14 -0.13 8.71 5.64
CA GLN A 14 -1.58 8.52 5.83
C GLN A 14 -2.30 9.80 6.31
N GLU A 15 -1.72 10.53 7.27
CA GLU A 15 -2.27 11.79 7.77
C GLU A 15 -2.34 12.88 6.70
N SER A 16 -1.45 12.83 5.71
CA SER A 16 -1.45 13.76 4.58
C SER A 16 -2.56 13.48 3.57
N LEU A 17 -3.29 12.37 3.69
CA LEU A 17 -4.31 11.94 2.73
C LEU A 17 -5.72 12.34 3.16
N TYR A 18 -6.59 12.46 2.15
CA TYR A 18 -8.03 12.47 2.33
C TYR A 18 -8.70 11.63 1.25
N GLU A 19 -9.90 11.11 1.54
CA GLU A 19 -10.76 10.46 0.55
C GLU A 19 -12.06 11.24 0.40
N ARG A 20 -12.52 11.43 -0.84
CA ARG A 20 -13.83 11.99 -1.14
C ARG A 20 -14.50 11.23 -2.28
N GLY A 21 -15.64 10.60 -2.00
CA GLY A 21 -16.22 9.61 -2.91
C GLY A 21 -15.28 8.41 -2.97
N ASP A 22 -14.74 8.13 -4.15
CA ASP A 22 -13.76 7.04 -4.35
C ASP A 22 -12.36 7.57 -4.72
N ARG A 23 -12.11 8.86 -4.46
CA ARG A 23 -10.83 9.50 -4.81
C ARG A 23 -10.00 9.75 -3.56
N LEU A 24 -8.94 8.97 -3.42
CA LEU A 24 -7.84 9.20 -2.48
C LEU A 24 -6.90 10.28 -3.03
N ASP A 25 -6.60 11.35 -2.28
CA ASP A 25 -5.68 12.41 -2.72
C ASP A 25 -4.95 13.10 -1.55
N LEU A 26 -3.98 13.98 -1.84
CA LEU A 26 -3.21 14.73 -0.85
C LEU A 26 -3.97 15.95 -0.32
N ARG A 27 -3.90 16.17 0.99
CA ARG A 27 -4.35 17.41 1.63
C ARG A 27 -3.47 18.57 1.18
N GLU A 28 -4.13 19.68 0.86
CA GLU A 28 -3.49 20.93 0.46
C GLU A 28 -3.49 21.94 1.61
N PRO A 29 -2.44 22.77 1.73
CA PRO A 29 -2.43 23.88 2.69
C PRO A 29 -3.64 24.81 2.51
N GLY A 30 -4.40 25.02 3.58
CA GLY A 30 -5.61 25.85 3.55
C GLY A 30 -6.86 25.15 3.02
N GLY A 31 -6.77 23.86 2.66
CA GLY A 31 -7.92 23.04 2.30
C GLY A 31 -8.86 22.82 3.48
N THR A 32 -10.17 22.67 3.18
CA THR A 32 -11.18 22.28 4.16
C THR A 32 -11.56 20.83 3.94
N TYR A 33 -11.44 20.03 4.99
CA TYR A 33 -11.68 18.59 4.94
C TYR A 33 -12.63 18.19 6.07
N ALA A 34 -13.63 17.39 5.74
CA ALA A 34 -14.54 16.85 6.72
C ALA A 34 -13.89 15.67 7.46
N ARG A 35 -14.43 15.34 8.64
CA ARG A 35 -13.83 14.32 9.52
C ARG A 35 -13.93 12.92 8.91
N ASP A 36 -15.00 12.67 8.17
CA ASP A 36 -15.27 11.46 7.41
C ASP A 36 -14.39 11.31 6.17
N GLU A 37 -13.63 12.35 5.78
CA GLU A 37 -12.63 12.28 4.72
C GLU A 37 -11.24 11.88 5.25
N ARG A 38 -11.16 11.41 6.51
CA ARG A 38 -9.92 10.89 7.08
C ARG A 38 -9.62 9.52 6.47
N VAL A 39 -8.38 9.34 6.03
CA VAL A 39 -7.87 8.05 5.56
C VAL A 39 -7.23 7.35 6.74
N ASP A 40 -7.71 6.15 7.03
CA ASP A 40 -7.04 5.17 7.86
C ASP A 40 -6.59 3.99 6.99
N VAL A 41 -6.00 2.97 7.62
CA VAL A 41 -5.47 1.79 6.92
C VAL A 41 -6.55 1.04 6.11
N TRP A 42 -7.79 1.01 6.60
CA TRP A 42 -8.91 0.35 5.92
C TRP A 42 -9.38 1.13 4.69
N VAL A 43 -9.42 2.46 4.78
CA VAL A 43 -9.68 3.30 3.61
C VAL A 43 -8.56 3.16 2.60
N LEU A 44 -7.31 3.18 3.05
CA LEU A 44 -6.15 3.10 2.16
C LEU A 44 -6.05 1.76 1.42
N SER A 45 -6.42 0.64 2.07
CA SER A 45 -6.36 -0.70 1.45
C SER A 45 -7.28 -0.86 0.25
N ALA A 46 -8.40 -0.15 0.21
CA ALA A 46 -9.28 -0.13 -0.98
C ALA A 46 -8.59 0.46 -2.22
N HIS A 47 -7.47 1.17 -2.06
CA HIS A 47 -6.69 1.76 -3.16
C HIS A 47 -5.39 1.01 -3.45
N ALA A 48 -5.06 -0.03 -2.68
CA ALA A 48 -3.92 -0.89 -2.94
C ALA A 48 -4.26 -1.94 -4.00
N GLU A 49 -3.27 -2.28 -4.84
CA GLU A 49 -3.39 -3.37 -5.82
C GLU A 49 -3.24 -4.74 -5.14
N ALA A 50 -2.39 -4.79 -4.11
CA ALA A 50 -2.23 -5.91 -3.20
C ALA A 50 -1.49 -5.43 -1.95
N LEU A 51 -1.63 -6.15 -0.84
CA LEU A 51 -0.93 -5.87 0.40
C LEU A 51 -0.63 -7.14 1.18
N TYR A 52 0.40 -7.07 2.01
CA TYR A 52 0.70 -7.99 3.08
C TYR A 52 0.82 -7.15 4.35
N SER A 53 -0.19 -7.22 5.20
CA SER A 53 -0.31 -6.36 6.39
C SER A 53 -0.64 -7.17 7.63
N GLN A 54 -0.20 -6.69 8.78
CA GLN A 54 -0.64 -7.24 10.07
C GLN A 54 -2.03 -6.74 10.49
N ASP A 55 -2.40 -5.54 10.03
CA ASP A 55 -3.64 -4.87 10.40
C ASP A 55 -4.81 -5.28 9.51
N ILE A 56 -4.49 -5.78 8.31
CA ILE A 56 -5.45 -6.22 7.30
C ILE A 56 -5.06 -7.62 6.87
N ASP A 57 -5.94 -8.59 7.11
CA ASP A 57 -5.76 -9.97 6.70
C ASP A 57 -5.51 -10.03 5.18
N PRO A 58 -4.28 -10.37 4.74
CA PRO A 58 -3.95 -10.32 3.34
C PRO A 58 -4.54 -11.55 2.65
N ASP A 59 -5.50 -11.35 1.75
CA ASP A 59 -6.04 -12.46 0.96
C ASP A 59 -5.10 -12.81 -0.21
N VAL A 60 -3.92 -13.32 0.13
CA VAL A 60 -2.88 -13.76 -0.81
C VAL A 60 -3.44 -14.81 -1.77
N TRP A 61 -4.29 -15.71 -1.27
CA TRP A 61 -4.85 -16.81 -2.07
C TRP A 61 -5.94 -16.34 -3.02
N GLU A 62 -6.85 -15.45 -2.59
CA GLU A 62 -7.82 -14.80 -3.49
C GLU A 62 -7.10 -13.99 -4.56
N THR A 63 -6.09 -13.20 -4.17
CA THR A 63 -5.29 -12.41 -5.11
C THR A 63 -4.60 -13.31 -6.14
N LEU A 64 -3.95 -14.41 -5.72
CA LEU A 64 -3.36 -15.37 -6.66
C LEU A 64 -4.39 -15.94 -7.64
N SER A 65 -5.58 -16.30 -7.15
CA SER A 65 -6.66 -16.80 -7.98
C SER A 65 -7.11 -15.77 -9.02
N ASP A 66 -7.26 -14.51 -8.64
CA ASP A 66 -7.63 -13.43 -9.55
C ASP A 66 -6.57 -13.17 -10.62
N LEU A 67 -5.31 -13.43 -10.29
CA LEU A 67 -4.17 -13.30 -11.20
C LEU A 67 -3.92 -14.56 -12.05
N ASP A 68 -4.68 -15.64 -11.86
CA ASP A 68 -4.48 -16.96 -12.50
C ASP A 68 -3.07 -17.53 -12.21
N LEU A 69 -2.65 -17.43 -10.94
CA LEU A 69 -1.35 -17.88 -10.43
C LEU A 69 -1.52 -18.95 -9.34
N GLU A 70 -0.53 -19.84 -9.22
CA GLU A 70 -0.51 -20.89 -8.20
C GLU A 70 0.81 -20.87 -7.42
N ALA A 71 0.73 -21.10 -6.11
CA ALA A 71 1.89 -21.14 -5.21
C ALA A 71 1.79 -22.32 -4.23
N ALA A 72 2.93 -22.75 -3.70
CA ALA A 72 3.00 -23.86 -2.75
C ALA A 72 2.73 -23.43 -1.29
N ASP A 73 3.02 -22.17 -0.99
CA ASP A 73 2.89 -21.55 0.32
C ASP A 73 2.68 -20.03 0.16
N GLU A 74 2.37 -19.37 1.27
CA GLU A 74 2.03 -17.94 1.27
C GLU A 74 3.21 -17.04 0.90
N GLU A 75 4.44 -17.39 1.30
CA GLU A 75 5.63 -16.59 0.95
C GLU A 75 5.90 -16.63 -0.56
N SER A 76 5.85 -17.83 -1.16
CA SER A 76 5.95 -17.97 -2.61
C SER A 76 4.78 -17.31 -3.35
N GLY A 77 3.58 -17.36 -2.77
CA GLY A 77 2.41 -16.65 -3.28
C GLY A 77 2.60 -15.15 -3.33
N TRP A 78 3.01 -14.56 -2.21
CA TRP A 78 3.28 -13.13 -2.14
C TRP A 78 4.43 -12.70 -3.05
N ALA A 79 5.47 -13.53 -3.20
CA ALA A 79 6.53 -13.27 -4.17
C ALA A 79 5.99 -13.18 -5.61
N LEU A 80 5.10 -14.08 -6.02
CA LEU A 80 4.47 -14.05 -7.35
C LEU A 80 3.60 -12.81 -7.55
N ILE A 81 2.81 -12.42 -6.53
CA ILE A 81 1.99 -11.20 -6.57
C ILE A 81 2.86 -9.96 -6.76
N ARG A 82 3.95 -9.85 -5.98
CA ARG A 82 4.91 -8.74 -6.13
C ARG A 82 5.47 -8.67 -7.53
N ASP A 83 6.01 -9.78 -8.03
CA ASP A 83 6.61 -9.83 -9.37
C ASP A 83 5.59 -9.42 -10.43
N PHE A 84 4.36 -9.92 -10.34
CA PHE A 84 3.27 -9.57 -11.25
C PHE A 84 3.04 -8.06 -11.32
N TYR A 85 2.84 -7.39 -10.18
CA TYR A 85 2.54 -5.96 -10.18
C TYR A 85 3.76 -5.09 -10.48
N LEU A 86 4.94 -5.46 -9.98
CA LEU A 86 6.18 -4.69 -10.20
C LEU A 86 6.60 -4.70 -11.67
N GLU A 87 6.43 -5.81 -12.39
CA GLU A 87 6.66 -5.89 -13.84
C GLU A 87 5.74 -4.94 -14.63
N ARG A 88 4.59 -4.57 -14.07
CA ARG A 88 3.57 -3.70 -14.67
C ARG A 88 3.67 -2.25 -14.21
N GLY A 89 4.77 -1.88 -13.55
CA GLY A 89 5.03 -0.53 -13.06
C GLY A 89 4.53 -0.26 -11.64
N GLY A 90 4.01 -1.27 -10.94
CA GLY A 90 3.63 -1.18 -9.54
C GLY A 90 4.78 -0.66 -8.65
N VAL A 91 4.39 -0.02 -7.55
CA VAL A 91 5.29 0.49 -6.54
C VAL A 91 5.05 -0.29 -5.26
N LEU A 92 6.07 -1.05 -4.84
CA LEU A 92 6.11 -1.71 -3.55
C LEU A 92 6.58 -0.72 -2.49
N VAL A 93 5.83 -0.63 -1.40
CA VAL A 93 6.13 0.16 -0.22
C VAL A 93 6.33 -0.81 0.92
N ARG A 94 7.56 -0.87 1.45
CA ARG A 94 7.87 -1.61 2.67
C ARG A 94 7.86 -0.66 3.85
N ILE A 95 7.15 -1.02 4.90
CA ILE A 95 7.05 -0.22 6.12
C ILE A 95 7.81 -0.92 7.25
N GLY A 96 8.64 -0.15 7.96
CA GLY A 96 9.53 -0.67 9.00
C GLY A 96 10.80 -1.32 8.44
N ASP A 97 11.48 -2.07 9.29
CA ASP A 97 12.76 -2.73 9.00
C ASP A 97 12.63 -4.23 8.71
N GLY A 98 11.42 -4.79 8.78
CA GLY A 98 11.13 -6.18 8.41
C GLY A 98 11.94 -7.21 9.21
N VAL A 99 12.28 -6.89 10.46
CA VAL A 99 13.16 -7.73 11.31
C VAL A 99 12.53 -9.08 11.66
N SER A 100 11.20 -9.19 11.64
CA SER A 100 10.49 -10.46 11.75
C SER A 100 9.40 -10.60 10.69
N ALA A 101 8.97 -11.84 10.44
CA ALA A 101 7.84 -12.12 9.55
C ALA A 101 6.53 -11.53 10.08
N ASP A 102 6.41 -11.37 11.40
CA ASP A 102 5.25 -10.77 12.06
C ASP A 102 5.25 -9.23 11.93
N ASP A 103 6.42 -8.61 11.68
CA ASP A 103 6.57 -7.17 11.45
C ASP A 103 6.51 -6.81 9.95
N ARG A 104 6.12 -7.76 9.09
CA ARG A 104 6.07 -7.55 7.65
C ARG A 104 4.87 -6.70 7.27
N GLU A 105 5.15 -5.53 6.72
CA GLU A 105 4.15 -4.59 6.22
C GLU A 105 4.55 -4.13 4.81
N GLU A 106 3.90 -4.69 3.79
CA GLU A 106 4.21 -4.49 2.38
C GLU A 106 2.95 -4.10 1.60
N TRP A 107 2.99 -2.97 0.89
CA TRP A 107 1.85 -2.45 0.13
C TRP A 107 2.24 -2.24 -1.32
N ILE A 108 1.35 -2.60 -2.25
CA ILE A 108 1.54 -2.36 -3.68
C ILE A 108 0.51 -1.34 -4.14
N PHE A 109 0.98 -0.26 -4.73
CA PHE A 109 0.14 0.74 -5.38
C PHE A 109 0.46 0.83 -6.87
N SER A 110 -0.53 1.24 -7.67
CA SER A 110 -0.27 1.57 -9.08
C SER A 110 0.67 2.76 -9.21
N GLU A 111 1.48 2.78 -10.27
CA GLU A 111 2.41 3.87 -10.57
C GLU A 111 1.73 5.25 -10.57
N GLY A 112 0.54 5.31 -11.17
CA GLY A 112 -0.25 6.53 -11.29
C GLY A 112 -0.71 7.05 -9.93
N LEU A 113 -1.13 6.15 -9.03
CA LEU A 113 -1.51 6.52 -7.68
C LEU A 113 -0.29 6.97 -6.87
N SER A 114 0.80 6.20 -6.87
CA SER A 114 2.01 6.54 -6.13
C SER A 114 2.59 7.89 -6.56
N THR A 115 2.58 8.18 -7.86
CA THR A 115 3.04 9.47 -8.40
C THR A 115 2.12 10.61 -7.94
N ARG A 116 0.80 10.42 -8.01
CA ARG A 116 -0.18 11.43 -7.61
C ARG A 116 -0.11 11.75 -6.13
N LEU A 117 0.08 10.73 -5.30
CA LEU A 117 0.23 10.86 -3.85
C LEU A 117 1.66 11.23 -3.42
N ARG A 118 2.58 11.40 -4.39
CA ARG A 118 3.97 11.79 -4.14
C ARG A 118 4.65 10.87 -3.11
N LEU A 119 4.36 9.58 -3.18
CA LEU A 119 4.73 8.62 -2.14
C LEU A 119 6.26 8.53 -1.93
N ALA A 120 7.03 8.74 -3.01
CA ALA A 120 8.48 8.82 -2.94
C ALA A 120 9.03 10.01 -2.11
N ASP A 121 8.25 11.07 -1.90
CA ASP A 121 8.65 12.22 -1.06
C ASP A 121 8.65 11.85 0.45
N HIS A 122 8.12 10.68 0.80
CA HIS A 122 8.04 10.15 2.17
C HIS A 122 9.04 9.03 2.46
N ALA A 123 9.74 8.51 1.44
CA ALA A 123 10.73 7.46 1.60
C ALA A 123 12.06 8.05 2.11
N ASP A 124 12.81 7.24 2.89
CA ASP A 124 14.14 7.58 3.38
C ASP A 124 15.27 7.32 2.35
#